data_AF-A0A9D8KVA5-F1
#
_entry.id   AF-A0A9D8KVA5-F1
#
_cell.length_a   1.000
_cell.length_b   1.000
_cell.length_c   1.000
_cell.angle_alpha   90.00
_cell.angle_beta   90.00
_cell.angle_gamma   90.00
#
_symmetry.space_group_name_H-M   'P 1'
#
loop_
_entity.id
_entity.type
_entity.pdbx_description
1 polymer ?
#
loop_
_entity_poly.entity_id
_entity_poly.type
_entity_poly.pdbx_seq_one_letter_code
_entity_poly.pdbx_strand_id
1 'polypeptide(L)' 'MKIAVARYEIGAPVDFDACARRQRQELAEAAAAGARIAVLPEYLSLELAATFAPDIQREL' A
#
# COMPACT_ATOMS: atom_id res chain seq x y z
N MET A 1 14.62 6.28 -18.21
CA MET A 1 13.41 5.69 -17.59
C MET A 1 13.59 5.79 -16.08
N LYS A 2 12.62 6.36 -15.33
CA LYS A 2 12.73 6.57 -13.88
C LYS A 2 11.83 5.58 -13.13
N ILE A 3 12.34 4.98 -12.07
CA ILE A 3 11.62 4.06 -11.20
C ILE A 3 11.58 4.69 -9.80
N ALA A 4 10.42 4.67 -9.15
CA ALA A 4 10.26 5.05 -7.76
C ALA A 4 10.14 3.79 -6.90
N VAL A 5 10.83 3.76 -5.76
CA VAL A 5 10.73 2.68 -4.78
C VAL A 5 10.18 3.29 -3.50
N ALA A 6 8.94 2.93 -3.16
CA ALA A 6 8.28 3.43 -1.98
C ALA A 6 8.85 2.74 -0.74
N ARG A 7 9.18 3.53 0.28
CA ARG A 7 9.60 3.03 1.59
C ARG A 7 8.78 3.74 2.65
N TYR A 8 7.86 3.00 3.25
CA TYR A 8 7.02 3.46 4.35
C TYR A 8 6.76 2.30 5.31
N GLU A 9 6.34 2.64 6.53
CA GLU A 9 5.92 1.64 7.53
C GLU A 9 4.57 1.05 7.14
N ILE A 10 4.48 -0.28 7.18
CA ILE A 10 3.24 -1.01 6.93
C ILE A 10 2.24 -0.70 8.05
N GLY A 11 1.04 -0.25 7.68
CA GLY A 11 0.00 0.11 8.63
C GLY A 11 -1.08 -0.96 8.81
N ALA A 12 -2.10 -0.58 9.59
CA ALA A 12 -3.35 -1.33 9.77
C ALA A 12 -4.53 -0.43 9.35
N PRO A 13 -4.82 -0.30 8.05
CA PRO A 13 -5.92 0.53 7.55
C PRO A 13 -7.27 0.06 8.11
N VAL A 14 -8.14 1.01 8.43
CA VAL A 14 -9.47 0.77 9.01
C VAL A 14 -10.42 0.04 8.04
N ASP A 15 -10.24 0.25 6.74
CA ASP A 15 -11.04 -0.35 5.69
C ASP A 15 -10.24 -0.44 4.38
N PHE A 16 -10.81 -1.15 3.41
CA PHE A 16 -10.24 -1.32 2.07
C PHE A 16 -9.96 0.04 1.40
N ASP A 17 -10.86 1.01 1.57
CA ASP A 17 -10.73 2.32 0.95
C ASP A 17 -9.56 3.12 1.51
N ALA A 18 -9.26 2.99 2.81
CA ALA A 18 -8.09 3.58 3.44
C ALA A 18 -6.79 2.98 2.87
N CYS A 19 -6.73 1.65 2.71
CA CYS A 19 -5.61 0.99 2.05
C CYS A 19 -5.42 1.49 0.61
N ALA A 20 -6.51 1.53 -0.17
CA ALA A 20 -6.47 1.99 -1.56
C ALA A 20 -6.11 3.48 -1.69
N ARG A 21 -6.57 4.34 -0.77
CA ARG A 21 -6.19 5.77 -0.72
C ARG A 21 -4.69 5.94 -0.50
N ARG A 22 -4.10 5.18 0.44
CA ARG A 22 -2.64 5.20 0.69
C ARG A 22 -1.87 4.87 -0.59
N GLN A 23 -2.20 3.74 -1.23
CA GLN A 23 -1.53 3.32 -2.47
C GLN A 23 -1.66 4.37 -3.58
N ARG A 24 -2.85 4.97 -3.76
CA ARG A 24 -3.07 6.05 -4.74
C ARG A 24 -2.19 7.26 -4.45
N GLN A 25 -1.98 7.61 -3.19
CA GLN A 25 -1.11 8.72 -2.81
C GLN A 25 0.35 8.44 -3.18
N GLU A 26 0.89 7.27 -2.81
CA GLU A 26 2.27 6.89 -3.13
C GLU A 26 2.51 6.85 -4.65
N LEU A 27 1.54 6.34 -5.42
CA LEU A 27 1.60 6.34 -6.88
C LEU A 27 1.53 7.75 -7.48
N ALA A 28 0.72 8.64 -6.92
CA ALA A 28 0.64 10.03 -7.36
C ALA A 28 1.95 10.79 -7.11
N GLU A 29 2.58 10.57 -5.95
CA GLU A 29 3.89 11.14 -5.62
C GLU A 29 4.98 10.61 -6.57
N ALA A 30 5.00 9.31 -6.86
CA ALA A 30 5.90 8.72 -7.85
C ALA A 30 5.71 9.32 -9.25
N ALA A 31 4.46 9.48 -9.69
CA ALA A 31 4.13 10.09 -10.97
C ALA A 31 4.56 11.56 -11.04
N ALA A 32 4.32 12.34 -9.98
CA ALA A 32 4.76 13.73 -9.87
C ALA A 32 6.29 13.85 -9.91
N ALA A 33 7.01 12.85 -9.39
CA ALA A 33 8.46 12.76 -9.50
C ALA A 33 8.96 12.31 -10.90
N GLY A 34 8.06 12.06 -11.85
CA GLY A 34 8.40 11.62 -13.21
C GLY A 34 8.75 10.14 -13.32
N ALA A 35 8.41 9.31 -12.32
CA ALA A 35 8.59 7.87 -12.41
C ALA A 35 7.60 7.25 -13.40
N ARG A 36 8.05 6.21 -14.10
CA ARG A 36 7.22 5.40 -15.02
C ARG A 36 6.79 4.07 -14.40
N ILE A 37 7.53 3.63 -13.38
CA ILE A 37 7.25 2.42 -12.60
C ILE A 37 7.40 2.80 -11.14
N ALA A 38 6.45 2.37 -10.32
CA ALA A 38 6.53 2.45 -8.87
C ALA A 38 6.58 1.03 -8.30
N VAL A 39 7.52 0.78 -7.39
CA VAL A 39 7.63 -0.46 -6.62
C VAL A 39 7.12 -0.16 -5.22
N LEU A 40 6.05 -0.84 -4.83
CA LEU A 40 5.46 -0.74 -3.49
C LEU A 40 6.05 -1.83 -2.56
N PRO A 41 5.91 -1.70 -1.23
CA PRO A 41 6.41 -2.69 -0.28
C PRO A 41 5.83 -4.10 -0.50
N GLU A 42 6.64 -5.13 -0.22
CA GLU A 42 6.25 -6.55 -0.32
C GLU A 42 5.02 -6.90 0.53
N TYR A 43 4.92 -6.31 1.72
CA TYR A 43 3.87 -6.60 2.69
C TYR A 43 2.57 -5.82 2.48
N LEU A 44 2.30 -5.34 1.25
CA LEU A 44 1.03 -4.72 0.90
C LEU A 44 -0.17 -5.63 1.21
N SER A 45 0.00 -6.94 1.01
CA SER A 45 -1.02 -7.93 1.31
C SER A 45 -1.32 -8.03 2.81
N LEU A 46 -0.34 -7.79 3.69
CA LEU A 46 -0.56 -7.73 5.14
C LEU A 46 -1.28 -6.45 5.56
N GLU A 47 -0.96 -5.33 4.91
CA GLU A 47 -1.68 -4.07 5.10
C GLU A 47 -3.16 -4.22 4.68
N LEU A 48 -3.42 -4.89 3.55
CA LEU A 48 -4.78 -5.22 3.11
C LEU A 48 -5.45 -6.21 4.08
N ALA A 49 -4.72 -7.20 4.58
CA ALA A 49 -5.24 -8.20 5.52
C ALA A 49 -5.81 -7.57 6.79
N ALA A 50 -5.22 -6.46 7.26
CA ALA A 50 -5.71 -5.71 8.41
C ALA A 50 -7.13 -5.14 8.25
N THR A 51 -7.66 -5.09 7.03
CA THR A 51 -9.03 -4.62 6.76
C THR A 51 -10.11 -5.69 6.98
N PHE A 52 -9.72 -6.97 7.10
CA PHE A 52 -10.66 -8.06 7.36
C PHE A 52 -11.09 -8.10 8.83
N ALA A 53 -12.21 -8.77 9.10
CA ALA A 53 -12.69 -8.98 10.46
C ALA A 53 -11.69 -9.82 11.29
N PRO A 54 -11.66 -9.66 12.63
CA PRO A 54 -10.63 -10.29 13.48
C PRO A 54 -10.58 -11.82 13.43
N ASP A 55 -11.71 -12.47 13.12
CA ASP A 55 -11.82 -13.91 12.92
C ASP A 55 -11.07 -14.37 11.67
N ILE A 56 -11.16 -13.61 10.56
CA ILE A 56 -10.41 -13.87 9.33
C ILE A 56 -8.92 -13.60 9.52
N GLN A 57 -8.57 -12.50 10.20
CA GLN A 57 -7.17 -12.12 10.43
C GLN A 57 -6.36 -13.20 11.17
N ARG A 58 -7.00 -13.99 12.03
CA ARG A 58 -6.34 -15.06 12.81
C ARG A 58 -5.93 -16.27 11.97
N GLU A 59 -6.44 -16.38 10.75
CA GLU A 59 -6.18 -17.50 9.83
C GLU A 59 -5.21 -17.13 8.68
N LEU A 60 -4.72 -15.88 8.66
CA LEU A 60 -3.76 -15.35 7.68
C LEU A 60 -2.32 -15.42 8.21
#